data_AF-A0A7V4KD65-F1
#
_entry.id   AF-A0A7V4KD65-F1
#
_cell.length_a   1.000
_cell.length_b   1.000
_cell.length_c   1.000
_cell.angle_alpha   90.00
_cell.angle_beta   90.00
_cell.angle_gamma   90.00
#
_symmetry.space_group_name_H-M   'P 1'
#
loop_
_entity.id
_entity.type
_entity.pdbx_description
1 polymer ?
#
loop_
_entity_poly.entity_id
_entity_poly.type
_entity_poly.pdbx_seq_one_letter_code
_entity_poly.pdbx_strand_id
1 'polypeptide(L)'
;DVILVGNLHAGAEIVAGGSVVIFGRCQGTVRAGINEGRESVIIALSFEAPFVQISDLKGTFTEKFNHPVVLHVKAGRIEVGKYDSKIGGIELG
;
A
#
# COMPACT_ATOMS: atom_id res chain seq x y z
N ASP A 1 -13.15 -1.98 2.98
CA ASP A 1 -12.04 -1.81 2.01
C ASP A 1 -12.32 -0.75 0.95
N VAL A 2 -11.29 -0.37 0.18
CA VAL A 2 -11.38 0.47 -1.04
C VAL A 2 -10.48 -0.12 -2.12
N ILE A 3 -10.97 -0.15 -3.37
CA ILE A 3 -10.18 -0.51 -4.56
C ILE A 3 -10.17 0.67 -5.52
N LEU A 4 -8.97 1.17 -5.85
CA LEU A 4 -8.75 2.15 -6.90
C LEU A 4 -8.23 1.43 -8.16
N VAL A 5 -9.01 1.50 -9.24
CA VAL A 5 -8.55 1.10 -10.58
C VAL A 5 -7.96 2.33 -11.26
N GLY A 6 -6.64 2.47 -11.19
CA GLY A 6 -5.92 3.64 -11.70
C GLY A 6 -4.82 4.10 -10.75
N ASN A 7 -4.40 5.36 -10.92
CA ASN A 7 -3.29 5.94 -10.16
C ASN A 7 -3.80 6.86 -9.06
N LEU A 8 -3.12 6.85 -7.92
CA LEU A 8 -3.30 7.82 -6.86
C LEU A 8 -2.18 8.88 -6.97
N HIS A 9 -2.49 10.01 -7.61
CA HIS A 9 -1.52 11.07 -7.85
C HIS A 9 -1.11 11.80 -6.56
N ALA A 10 0.02 12.51 -6.62
CA ALA A 10 0.49 13.36 -5.53
C ALA A 10 -0.59 14.41 -5.18
N GLY A 11 -0.81 14.62 -3.88
CA GLY A 11 -1.86 15.51 -3.38
C GLY A 11 -3.25 14.86 -3.24
N ALA A 12 -3.48 13.67 -3.80
CA ALA A 12 -4.70 12.90 -3.55
C ALA A 12 -4.60 12.09 -2.24
N GLU A 13 -5.75 11.76 -1.66
CA GLU A 13 -5.85 10.98 -0.43
C GLU A 13 -6.93 9.90 -0.53
N ILE A 14 -6.65 8.70 -0.02
CA ILE A 14 -7.63 7.65 0.24
C ILE A 14 -7.69 7.40 1.76
N VAL A 15 -8.90 7.38 2.31
CA VAL A 15 -9.17 6.97 3.70
C VAL A 15 -10.16 5.81 3.69
N ALA A 16 -9.78 4.69 4.29
CA ALA A 16 -10.57 3.47 4.31
C ALA A 16 -10.65 2.84 5.71
N GLY A 17 -11.83 2.33 6.06
CA GLY A 17 -12.04 1.56 7.30
C GLY A 17 -11.25 0.25 7.34
N GLY A 18 -11.06 -0.37 6.17
CA GLY A 18 -10.31 -1.61 5.97
C GLY A 18 -9.08 -1.41 5.09
N SER A 19 -8.77 -2.41 4.27
CA SER A 19 -7.62 -2.42 3.36
C SER A 19 -7.84 -1.53 2.13
N VAL A 20 -6.73 -1.15 1.49
CA VAL A 20 -6.70 -0.36 0.26
C VAL A 20 -5.91 -1.09 -0.81
N VAL A 21 -6.49 -1.25 -2.00
CA VAL A 21 -5.78 -1.76 -3.19
C VAL A 21 -5.76 -0.70 -4.26
N ILE A 22 -4.57 -0.34 -4.74
CA ILE A 22 -4.34 0.59 -5.84
C ILE A 22 -3.79 -0.22 -7.00
N PHE A 23 -4.63 -0.46 -8.00
CA PHE A 23 -4.26 -1.16 -9.22
C PHE A 23 -3.53 -0.21 -10.18
N GLY A 24 -2.43 0.38 -9.71
CA GLY A 24 -1.66 1.41 -10.39
C GLY A 24 -0.56 2.01 -9.50
N ARG A 25 -0.15 3.24 -9.81
CA ARG A 25 0.90 3.97 -9.10
C ARG A 25 0.34 4.75 -7.90
N CYS A 26 0.95 4.59 -6.74
CA CYS A 26 0.62 5.31 -5.51
C CYS A 26 1.65 6.40 -5.22
N GLN A 27 1.28 7.67 -5.40
CA GLN A 27 2.06 8.87 -5.05
C GLN A 27 1.39 9.70 -3.95
N GLY A 28 0.06 9.57 -3.80
CA GLY A 28 -0.73 10.25 -2.78
C GLY A 28 -0.70 9.59 -1.41
N THR A 29 -1.48 10.13 -0.47
CA THR A 29 -1.58 9.62 0.91
C THR A 29 -2.61 8.51 1.01
N VAL A 30 -2.28 7.44 1.74
CA VAL A 30 -3.23 6.35 2.03
C VAL A 30 -3.35 6.14 3.53
N ARG A 31 -4.59 6.14 4.03
CA ARG A 31 -4.94 5.76 5.40
C ARG A 31 -5.87 4.56 5.36
N ALA A 32 -5.38 3.40 5.79
CA ALA A 32 -6.12 2.14 5.83
C ALA A 32 -6.35 1.70 7.29
N GLY A 33 -7.27 0.75 7.48
CA GLY A 33 -7.51 0.13 8.78
C GLY A 33 -8.04 1.07 9.84
N ILE A 34 -8.78 2.13 9.47
CA ILE A 34 -9.36 3.07 10.44
C ILE A 34 -10.32 2.37 11.40
N ASN A 35 -11.04 1.33 10.93
CA ASN A 35 -11.97 0.54 11.73
C ASN A 35 -11.46 -0.89 11.98
N GLU A 36 -10.89 -1.54 10.97
CA GLU A 36 -10.47 -2.94 11.02
C GLU A 36 -9.08 -3.12 11.64
N GLY A 37 -8.37 -2.02 11.91
CA GLY A 37 -7.14 -2.03 12.67
C GLY A 37 -5.92 -2.54 11.90
N ARG A 38 -4.95 -3.07 12.64
CA ARG A 38 -3.58 -3.34 12.14
C ARG A 38 -3.48 -4.52 11.17
N GLU A 39 -4.54 -5.31 11.02
CA GLU A 39 -4.61 -6.41 10.04
C GLU A 39 -4.86 -5.90 8.60
N SER A 40 -5.28 -4.64 8.45
CA SER A 40 -5.47 -4.03 7.12
C SER A 40 -4.14 -3.84 6.38
N VAL A 41 -4.21 -3.92 5.05
CA VAL A 41 -3.05 -3.76 4.17
C VAL A 41 -3.26 -2.66 3.14
N ILE A 42 -2.15 -2.15 2.60
CA ILE A 42 -2.15 -1.27 1.42
C ILE A 42 -1.37 -1.97 0.32
N ILE A 43 -2.00 -2.19 -0.84
CA ILE A 43 -1.39 -2.84 -2.00
C ILE A 43 -1.29 -1.83 -3.13
N ALA A 44 -0.13 -1.74 -3.78
CA ALA A 44 0.06 -0.91 -4.97
C ALA A 44 0.93 -1.63 -6.01
N LEU A 45 0.67 -1.42 -7.30
CA LEU A 45 1.52 -1.95 -8.39
C LEU A 45 2.85 -1.18 -8.51
N SER A 46 2.87 0.07 -8.06
CA SER A 46 4.07 0.87 -7.84
C SER A 46 3.83 1.86 -6.71
N PHE A 47 4.84 2.11 -5.88
CA PHE A 47 4.73 2.91 -4.68
C PHE A 47 5.83 3.98 -4.63
N GLU A 48 5.42 5.24 -4.53
CA GLU A 48 6.28 6.43 -4.39
C GLU A 48 5.71 7.40 -3.32
N ALA A 49 4.72 6.96 -2.54
CA ALA A 49 4.04 7.81 -1.58
C ALA A 49 4.97 8.13 -0.41
N PRO A 50 5.10 9.42 -0.02
CA PRO A 50 5.99 9.81 1.07
C PRO A 50 5.46 9.39 2.44
N PHE A 51 4.15 9.13 2.54
CA PHE A 51 3.47 8.87 3.80
C PHE A 51 2.30 7.90 3.62
N VAL A 52 2.15 6.96 4.55
CA VAL A 52 0.94 6.16 4.72
C VAL A 52 0.60 5.96 6.19
N GLN A 53 -0.65 5.55 6.46
CA GLN A 53 -1.12 5.14 7.77
C GLN A 53 -1.86 3.81 7.67
N ILE A 54 -1.62 2.92 8.63
CA ILE A 54 -2.43 1.70 8.86
C ILE A 54 -2.81 1.69 10.33
N SER A 55 -4.12 1.75 10.63
CA SER A 55 -4.63 1.91 12.00
C SER A 55 -4.00 3.14 12.67
N ASP A 56 -3.28 2.96 13.76
CA ASP A 56 -2.61 3.97 14.57
C ASP A 56 -1.15 4.20 14.15
N LEU A 57 -0.61 3.36 13.25
CA LEU A 57 0.78 3.43 12.81
C LEU A 57 0.93 4.31 11.57
N LYS A 58 1.97 5.15 11.59
CA LYS A 58 2.35 6.05 10.51
C LYS A 58 3.68 5.61 9.94
N GLY A 59 3.77 5.54 8.61
CA GLY A 59 4.99 5.21 7.88
C GLY A 59 5.39 6.37 6.99
N THR A 60 6.69 6.66 6.93
CA THR A 60 7.28 7.64 6.01
C THR A 60 8.31 6.93 5.14
N PHE A 61 8.30 7.21 3.85
CA PHE A 61 9.10 6.49 2.86
C PHE A 61 9.86 7.46 1.96
N THR A 62 11.11 7.15 1.68
CA THR A 62 11.94 7.83 0.67
C THR A 62 12.25 6.95 -0.53
N GLU A 63 12.13 5.63 -0.35
CA GLU A 63 12.33 4.62 -1.39
C GLU A 63 11.15 4.59 -2.36
N LYS A 64 11.45 4.25 -3.62
CA LYS A 64 10.46 4.08 -4.68
C LYS A 64 10.46 2.63 -5.13
N PHE A 65 9.29 2.03 -5.19
CA PHE A 65 9.08 0.67 -5.67
C PHE A 65 8.36 0.72 -7.01
N ASN A 66 9.03 0.23 -8.05
CA ASN A 66 8.50 0.10 -9.41
C ASN A 66 7.93 -1.30 -9.70
N HIS A 67 7.67 -2.07 -8.66
CA HIS A 67 7.03 -3.38 -8.70
C HIS A 67 5.89 -3.45 -7.66
N PRO A 68 4.99 -4.45 -7.75
CA PRO A 68 3.93 -4.59 -6.78
C PRO A 68 4.48 -4.78 -5.35
N VAL A 69 3.85 -4.08 -4.41
CA VAL A 69 4.21 -4.10 -2.99
C VAL A 69 2.97 -4.26 -2.13
N VAL A 70 3.17 -4.86 -0.95
CA VAL A 70 2.17 -4.92 0.12
C VAL A 70 2.76 -4.22 1.33
N LEU A 71 2.15 -3.13 1.76
CA LEU A 71 2.47 -2.50 3.02
C LEU A 71 1.55 -3.10 4.09
N HIS A 72 2.16 -3.60 5.16
CA HIS A 72 1.44 -4.25 6.26
C HIS A 72 2.11 -3.99 7.59
N VAL A 73 1.37 -4.18 8.68
CA VAL A 73 1.93 -4.02 10.02
C VAL A 73 2.67 -5.29 10.42
N LYS A 74 3.92 -5.12 10.88
CA LYS A 74 4.71 -6.20 11.50
C LYS A 74 5.62 -5.62 12.56
N ALA A 75 5.70 -6.28 13.72
CA ALA A 75 6.52 -5.84 14.86
C ALA A 75 6.33 -4.34 15.23
N GLY A 76 5.08 -3.85 15.18
CA GLY A 76 4.73 -2.48 15.57
C GLY A 76 5.14 -1.38 14.59
N ARG A 77 5.56 -1.73 13.36
CA ARG A 77 5.87 -0.78 12.28
C ARG A 77 5.22 -1.21 10.97
N ILE A 78 5.17 -0.31 10.00
CA ILE A 78 4.74 -0.63 8.64
C ILE A 78 5.96 -1.17 7.90
N GLU A 79 5.90 -2.42 7.44
CA GLU A 79 6.92 -3.05 6.59
C GLU A 79 6.40 -3.13 5.14
N VAL A 80 7.34 -3.12 4.19
CA VAL A 80 7.06 -3.32 2.76
C VAL A 80 7.40 -4.76 2.42
N GLY A 81 6.36 -5.58 2.19
CA GLY A 81 6.48 -6.91 1.64
C GLY A 81 6.60 -6.88 0.11
N LYS A 82 7.43 -7.77 -0.44
CA LYS A 82 7.40 -8.07 -1.87
C LYS A 82 6.19 -8.94 -2.17
N TYR A 83 5.45 -8.60 -3.22
CA TYR A 83 4.57 -9.56 -3.85
C TYR A 83 5.48 -10.56 -4.60
N ASP A 84 5.35 -11.86 -4.31
CA ASP A 84 6.08 -12.89 -5.05
C ASP A 84 5.80 -12.69 -6.55
N SER A 85 6.85 -12.52 -7.36
CA SER A 85 6.78 -12.20 -8.79
C SER A 85 6.26 -13.36 -9.63
N LYS A 86 5.60 -14.33 -8.99
CA LYS A 86 5.07 -15.55 -9.56
C LYS A 86 3.54 -15.47 -9.58
N ILE A 87 2.99 -15.30 -10.79
CA ILE A 87 1.59 -15.61 -11.05
C ILE A 87 1.57 -17.01 -11.66
N GLY A 88 0.99 -17.98 -10.93
CA GLY A 88 0.93 -19.37 -11.41
C GLY A 88 2.30 -20.03 -11.65
N GLY A 89 3.36 -19.57 -10.99
CA GLY A 89 4.72 -20.12 -11.13
C GLY A 89 5.56 -19.52 -12.25
N ILE A 90 5.10 -18.48 -12.96
CA ILE A 90 5.87 -17.78 -14.00
C ILE A 90 6.45 -16.50 -13.41
N GLU A 91 7.78 -16.32 -13.52
CA GLU A 91 8.43 -15.04 -13.21
C GLU A 91 8.07 -14.00 -14.27
N LEU A 92 7.44 -12.90 -13.84
CA LEU A 92 7.27 -11.72 -14.66
C LEU A 92 8.59 -10.92 -14.63
N GLY A 93 9.31 -10.95 -15.75
CA GLY A 93 10.59 -10.25 -15.96
C GLY A 93 10.46 -8.75 -16.15
#